data_AF-A0A842QV10-F1
#
_entry.id   AF-A0A842QV10-F1
#
_cell.length_a   1.000
_cell.length_b   1.000
_cell.length_c   1.000
_cell.angle_alpha   90.00
_cell.angle_beta   90.00
_cell.angle_gamma   90.00
#
_symmetry.space_group_name_H-M   'P 1'
#
loop_
_entity.id
_entity.type
_entity.pdbx_description
1 polymer ?
#
loop_
_entity_poly.entity_id
_entity_poly.type
_entity_poly.pdbx_seq_one_letter_code
_entity_poly.pdbx_strand_id
1 'polypeptide(L)' 'MKMKVMEHGPFDSLIYRGIIDSLDEISEKYEKKVVEEKTGVTVYISPLRED' A
#
# COMPACT_ATOMS: atom_id res chain seq x y z
N MET A 1 6.85 12.28 4.71
CA MET A 1 6.77 11.41 5.91
C MET A 1 6.90 10.00 5.40
N LYS A 2 7.79 9.18 5.95
CA LYS A 2 8.04 7.84 5.39
C LYS A 2 6.90 6.88 5.71
N MET A 3 6.34 6.24 4.69
CA MET A 3 5.18 5.35 4.76
C MET A 3 5.54 3.96 4.25
N LYS A 4 5.18 2.92 4.99
CA LYS A 4 5.40 1.52 4.60
C LYS A 4 4.32 1.06 3.64
N VAL A 5 4.70 0.44 2.52
CA VAL A 5 3.72 -0.06 1.54
C VAL A 5 3.63 -1.59 1.59
N MET A 6 2.41 -2.09 1.72
CA MET A 6 2.06 -3.51 1.73
C MET A 6 1.05 -3.80 0.62
N GLU A 7 1.28 -4.79 -0.22
CA GLU A 7 0.36 -5.20 -1.28
C GLU A 7 -0.37 -6.49 -0.92
N HIS A 8 -1.68 -6.56 -1.19
CA HIS A 8 -2.45 -7.80 -1.10
C HIS A 8 -2.10 -8.70 -2.30
N GLY A 9 -1.31 -9.73 -2.03
CA GLY A 9 -0.94 -10.76 -2.98
C GLY A 9 -1.99 -11.88 -3.10
N PRO A 10 -1.75 -12.86 -3.98
CA PRO A 10 -2.62 -14.03 -4.09
C PRO A 10 -2.66 -14.83 -2.78
N PHE A 11 -3.77 -15.53 -2.55
CA PHE A 11 -3.98 -16.38 -1.36
C PHE A 11 -3.90 -15.63 -0.02
N ASP A 12 -4.41 -14.39 0.03
CA ASP A 12 -4.40 -13.53 1.22
C ASP A 12 -3.00 -13.24 1.79
N SER A 13 -1.97 -13.33 0.95
CA SER A 13 -0.60 -12.96 1.33
C SER A 13 -0.43 -11.44 1.37
N LEU A 14 0.36 -10.95 2.31
CA LEU A 14 0.78 -9.54 2.38
C LEU A 14 2.23 -9.41 1.93
N ILE A 15 2.45 -8.67 0.85
CA ILE A 15 3.76 -8.51 0.21
C ILE A 15 4.30 -7.12 0.55
N TYR A 16 5.50 -7.04 1.14
CA TYR A 16 6.17 -5.76 1.36
C TYR A 16 6.70 -5.20 0.05
N ARG A 17 6.34 -3.96 -0.29
CA ARG A 17 6.73 -3.30 -1.55
C ARG A 17 7.80 -2.23 -1.36
N GLY A 18 7.90 -1.63 -0.18
CA GLY A 18 8.90 -0.61 0.10
C GLY A 18 8.44 0.46 1.08
N ILE A 19 9.20 1.55 1.11
CA ILE A 19 8.87 2.79 1.82
C ILE A 19 8.73 3.90 0.77
N ILE A 20 7.69 4.73 0.90
CA ILE A 20 7.44 5.91 0.07
C ILE A 20 7.41 7.17 0.94
N ASP A 21 7.63 8.33 0.33
CA ASP A 21 7.54 9.63 0.98
C ASP A 21 6.20 10.35 0.71
N SER A 22 5.52 10.02 -0.39
CA SER A 22 4.17 10.49 -0.77
C SER A 22 3.27 9.39 -1.36
N LEU A 23 1.95 9.50 -1.15
CA LEU A 23 0.95 8.60 -1.76
C LEU A 23 0.85 8.72 -3.29
N ASP A 24 1.37 9.81 -3.86
CA ASP A 24 1.44 10.06 -5.31
C ASP A 24 2.42 9.12 -6.01
N GLU A 25 3.35 8.51 -5.27
CA GLU A 25 4.28 7.51 -5.79
C GLU A 25 3.58 6.17 -6.10
N ILE A 26 2.39 5.95 -5.52
CA ILE A 26 1.58 4.76 -5.80
C ILE A 26 0.70 5.04 -7.03
N SER A 27 0.85 4.21 -8.06
CA SER A 27 0.03 4.28 -9.28
C SER A 27 -1.48 4.27 -8.97
N GLU A 28 -2.25 5.02 -9.77
CA GLU A 28 -3.72 5.05 -9.70
C GLU A 28 -4.37 3.70 -10.02
N LYS A 29 -3.62 2.74 -10.57
CA LYS A 29 -4.07 1.35 -10.79
C LYS A 29 -4.24 0.56 -9.50
N TYR A 30 -3.95 1.15 -8.35
CA TYR A 30 -4.10 0.52 -7.04
C TYR A 30 -5.15 1.25 -6.20
N GLU A 31 -6.03 0.49 -5.57
CA GLU A 31 -6.76 0.95 -4.39
C GLU A 31 -5.78 1.09 -3.23
N LYS A 32 -5.92 2.15 -2.43
CA LYS A 32 -5.01 2.49 -1.33
C LYS A 32 -5.81 2.59 -0.03
N LYS A 33 -5.33 1.94 1.04
CA LYS A 33 -5.86 2.08 2.40
C LYS A 33 -4.73 2.48 3.35
N VAL A 34 -4.85 3.68 3.91
CA VAL A 34 -3.85 4.23 4.85
C VAL A 34 -4.24 3.85 6.28
N VAL A 35 -3.28 3.34 7.04
CA VAL A 35 -3.44 2.96 8.44
C VAL A 35 -2.34 3.64 9.25
N GLU A 36 -2.74 4.52 10.17
CA GLU A 36 -1.83 5.17 11.10
C GLU A 36 -1.72 4.35 12.39
N GLU A 37 -0.51 3.89 12.70
CA GLU A 37 -0.20 3.13 13.92
C GLU A 37 0.78 3.93 14.79
N LYS A 38 0.95 3.50 16.04
CA LYS A 38 1.91 4.12 16.97
C LYS A 38 3.35 4.08 16.44
N THR A 39 3.67 3.13 15.56
CA THR A 39 5.00 2.90 14.98
C THR A 39 5.22 3.63 13.65
N GLY A 40 4.17 4.24 13.06
CA GLY A 40 4.25 4.94 11.79
C GLY A 40 3.02 4.71 10.91
N VAL A 41 3.12 5.06 9.64
CA VAL A 41 2.03 4.94 8.67
C VAL A 41 2.30 3.77 7.73
N THR A 42 1.30 2.89 7.60
CA THR A 42 1.30 1.78 6.64
C THR A 42 0.20 2.00 5.60
N VAL A 43 0.55 1.87 4.34
CA VAL A 43 -0.35 1.96 3.20
C VAL A 43 -0.51 0.57 2.61
N TYR A 44 -1.73 0.05 2.68
CA TYR A 44 -2.10 -1.19 2.01
C TYR A 44 -2.57 -0.86 0.60
N ILE A 45 -2.08 -1.60 -0.39
CA ILE A 45 -2.44 -1.43 -1.79
C ILE A 45 -3.00 -2.73 -2.35
N SER A 46 -4.00 -2.60 -3.22
CA SER A 46 -4.61 -3.71 -3.95
C SER A 46 -4.77 -3.31 -5.40
N PRO A 47 -4.36 -4.14 -6.39
CA PRO A 47 -4.62 -3.84 -7.79
C PRO A 47 -6.11 -3.63 -8.01
N LEU A 48 -6.49 -2.52 -8.65
CA LEU A 48 -7.85 -2.36 -9.16
C LEU A 48 -8.06 -3.45 -10.21
N ARG A 49 -9.10 -4.26 -10.05
CA ARG A 49 -9.51 -5.16 -11.11
C ARG A 49 -10.00 -4.29 -12.27
N GLU A 50 -9.32 -4.36 -13.41
CA GLU A 50 -9.91 -3.92 -14.66
C GLU A 50 -11.03 -4.92 -14.98
N ASP A 51 -12.28 -4.45 -14.97
CA ASP A 51 -13.43 -5.17 -15.55
C ASP A 51 -13.22 -5.41 -17.07
#